data_AF-A0A9E6B566-F1
#
_entry.id   AF-A0A9E6B566-F1
#
_cell.length_a   1.000
_cell.length_b   1.000
_cell.length_c   1.000
_cell.angle_alpha   90.00
_cell.angle_beta   90.00
_cell.angle_gamma   90.00
#
_symmetry.space_group_name_H-M   'P 1'
#
loop_
_entity.id
_entity.type
_entity.pdbx_description
1 polymer ?
#
loop_
_entity_poly.entity_id
_entity_poly.type
_entity_poly.pdbx_seq_one_letter_code
_entity_poly.pdbx_strand_id
1 'polypeptide(L)'
;MKKKTKKFKRIVIISSIFLISPIVLSYVYQFGHGGLSNKTQDWANFSTYVGGLLTPIITFFTIVFLYFQIRSSREESELQIAENSRSVERQLCHLQDTRTIEMITAEINYLVSVLFNMISEPQKVPDENIKICLDKINFKRWDHDHANKQVIFHRHDGESSTIEWADVVIYLKSLYENYSEEEVAIILKNYKYAHVYSTISSLLGHLVLHCYRLAHIDKNSYDIIKTHLSLFSPTVFYLKKAGYISEDIEEEICILQSLSRPITRTDYVDFNGMFSSEINELGWFDAEVKPCDITNIRIKLDGGPNNRHVIYTMDYMRNKLTRRNSNWIK
;
A
#
# COMPACT_ATOMS: atom_id res chain seq x y z
N MET A 1 16.41 -30.01 -22.71
CA MET A 1 17.70 -29.72 -23.40
C MET A 1 18.72 -30.87 -23.43
N LYS A 2 19.07 -31.54 -22.32
CA LYS A 2 20.16 -32.55 -22.25
C LYS A 2 20.09 -33.74 -23.24
N LYS A 3 18.88 -34.15 -23.70
CA LYS A 3 18.73 -35.25 -24.69
C LYS A 3 19.07 -34.84 -26.13
N LYS A 4 18.87 -33.58 -26.52
CA LYS A 4 19.15 -33.09 -27.89
C LYS A 4 20.66 -32.96 -28.15
N THR A 5 21.42 -32.49 -27.16
CA THR A 5 22.88 -32.36 -27.24
C THR A 5 23.59 -33.72 -27.32
N LYS A 6 23.08 -34.77 -26.67
CA LYS A 6 23.64 -36.13 -26.74
C LYS A 6 23.47 -36.76 -28.12
N LYS A 7 22.35 -36.49 -28.82
CA LYS A 7 22.13 -36.95 -30.20
C LYS A 7 23.02 -36.22 -31.20
N PHE A 8 23.19 -34.90 -31.05
CA PHE A 8 24.07 -34.11 -31.90
C PHE A 8 25.55 -34.54 -31.79
N LYS A 9 26.07 -34.73 -30.56
CA LYS A 9 27.43 -35.25 -30.33
C LYS A 9 27.66 -36.61 -31.00
N ARG A 10 26.66 -37.51 -30.95
CA ARG A 10 26.75 -38.84 -31.57
C ARG A 10 26.81 -38.76 -33.10
N ILE A 11 26.04 -37.85 -33.71
CA ILE A 11 26.04 -37.64 -35.17
C ILE A 11 27.40 -37.08 -35.63
N VAL A 12 27.95 -36.09 -34.91
CA VAL A 12 29.27 -35.53 -35.23
C VAL A 12 30.37 -36.60 -35.19
N ILE A 13 30.41 -37.41 -34.12
CA ILE A 13 31.41 -38.49 -33.98
C ILE A 13 31.28 -39.52 -35.11
N ILE A 14 30.06 -39.95 -35.44
CA ILE A 14 29.82 -40.92 -36.52
C ILE A 14 30.24 -40.32 -37.88
N SER A 15 29.93 -39.05 -38.14
CA SER A 15 30.31 -38.35 -39.36
C SER A 15 31.84 -38.23 -39.49
N SER A 16 32.55 -37.93 -38.40
CA SER A 16 34.01 -37.87 -38.40
C SER A 16 34.64 -39.23 -38.72
N ILE A 17 34.14 -40.31 -38.10
CA ILE A 17 34.63 -41.67 -38.37
C ILE A 17 34.36 -42.07 -39.83
N PHE A 18 33.17 -41.76 -40.35
CA PHE A 18 32.79 -42.06 -41.72
C PHE A 18 33.64 -41.30 -42.76
N LEU A 19 34.07 -40.07 -42.46
CA LEU A 19 34.93 -39.29 -43.35
C LEU A 19 36.39 -39.75 -43.35
N ILE A 20 36.90 -40.15 -42.18
CA ILE A 20 38.30 -40.58 -42.01
C ILE A 20 38.50 -42.03 -42.47
N SER A 21 37.52 -42.91 -42.23
CA SER A 21 37.58 -44.34 -42.53
C SER A 21 37.94 -44.68 -43.99
N PRO A 22 37.32 -44.11 -45.04
CA PRO A 22 37.65 -44.44 -46.42
C PRO A 22 39.05 -43.96 -46.83
N ILE A 23 39.55 -42.87 -46.24
CA ILE A 23 40.91 -42.38 -46.48
C ILE A 23 41.93 -43.36 -45.88
N VAL A 24 41.71 -43.80 -44.64
CA VAL A 24 42.56 -44.80 -43.97
C VAL A 24 42.47 -46.16 -44.67
N LEU A 25 41.27 -46.61 -45.05
CA LEU A 25 41.05 -47.88 -45.76
C LEU A 25 41.67 -47.88 -47.15
N SER A 26 41.51 -46.80 -47.93
CA SER A 26 42.14 -46.66 -49.25
C SER A 26 43.67 -46.63 -49.13
N TYR A 27 44.21 -46.01 -48.09
CA TYR A 27 45.63 -46.00 -47.81
C TYR A 27 46.15 -47.40 -47.47
N VAL A 28 45.49 -48.11 -46.56
CA VAL A 28 45.86 -49.48 -46.15
C VAL A 28 45.70 -50.47 -47.30
N TYR A 29 44.69 -50.32 -48.16
CA TYR A 29 44.49 -51.17 -49.33
C TYR A 29 45.59 -50.98 -50.38
N GLN A 30 45.97 -49.72 -50.66
CA GLN A 30 46.97 -49.42 -51.69
C GLN A 30 48.41 -49.69 -51.23
N PHE A 31 48.73 -49.45 -49.95
CA PHE A 31 50.10 -49.51 -49.42
C PHE A 31 50.33 -50.63 -48.38
N GLY A 32 49.30 -51.38 -47.99
CA GLY A 32 49.43 -52.46 -47.01
C GLY A 32 50.11 -53.72 -47.54
N HIS A 33 50.29 -53.86 -48.85
CA HIS A 33 50.94 -55.02 -49.50
C HIS A 33 52.31 -54.71 -50.13
N GLY A 34 52.70 -53.43 -50.24
CA GLY A 34 54.01 -52.99 -50.70
C GLY A 34 54.47 -51.82 -49.85
N GLY A 35 55.52 -52.03 -49.04
CA GLY A 35 55.88 -51.20 -47.87
C GLY A 35 55.88 -49.68 -48.05
N LEU A 36 55.88 -48.96 -46.92
CA LEU A 36 55.82 -47.50 -46.85
C LEU A 36 56.86 -46.85 -47.79
N SER A 37 56.42 -45.87 -48.59
CA SER A 37 57.37 -45.14 -49.45
C SER A 37 58.38 -44.39 -48.58
N ASN A 38 59.67 -44.65 -48.85
CA ASN A 38 60.79 -43.92 -48.23
C ASN A 38 61.05 -42.57 -48.91
N LYS A 39 60.26 -42.19 -49.94
CA LYS A 39 60.38 -40.90 -50.62
C LYS A 39 59.44 -39.89 -49.98
N THR A 40 60.01 -38.86 -49.37
CA THR A 40 59.27 -37.73 -48.77
C THR A 40 58.28 -37.08 -49.75
N GLN A 41 58.59 -37.07 -51.04
CA GLN A 41 57.73 -36.51 -52.09
C GLN A 41 56.36 -37.22 -52.18
N ASP A 42 56.29 -38.52 -51.95
CA ASP A 42 55.03 -39.28 -52.07
C ASP A 42 54.08 -38.90 -50.91
N TRP A 43 54.63 -38.64 -49.73
CA TRP A 43 53.89 -38.14 -48.57
C TRP A 43 53.43 -36.69 -48.74
N ALA A 44 54.25 -35.85 -49.39
CA ALA A 44 53.86 -34.49 -49.76
C ALA A 44 52.69 -34.50 -50.76
N ASN A 45 52.73 -35.38 -51.77
CA ASN A 45 51.64 -35.50 -52.75
C ASN A 45 50.36 -36.07 -52.12
N PHE A 46 50.48 -37.07 -51.24
CA PHE A 46 49.36 -37.65 -50.50
C PHE A 46 48.69 -36.63 -49.57
N SER A 47 49.47 -35.91 -48.76
CA SER A 47 48.92 -34.87 -47.89
C SER A 47 48.26 -33.72 -48.67
N THR A 48 48.77 -33.40 -49.87
CA THR A 48 48.15 -32.42 -50.77
C THR A 48 46.80 -32.92 -51.30
N TYR A 49 46.71 -34.18 -51.73
CA TYR A 49 45.46 -34.79 -52.18
C TYR A 49 44.42 -34.89 -51.06
N VAL A 50 44.81 -35.42 -49.89
CA VAL A 50 43.93 -35.55 -48.72
C VAL A 50 43.52 -34.18 -48.18
N GLY A 51 44.46 -33.24 -48.08
CA GLY A 51 44.19 -31.87 -47.67
C GLY A 51 43.27 -31.14 -48.64
N GLY A 52 43.46 -31.32 -49.95
CA GLY A 52 42.61 -30.78 -50.99
C GLY A 52 41.17 -31.31 -50.96
N LEU A 53 40.98 -32.57 -50.57
CA LEU A 53 39.65 -33.19 -50.45
C LEU A 53 38.98 -32.89 -49.10
N LEU A 54 39.73 -32.89 -48.00
CA LEU A 54 39.20 -32.65 -46.65
C LEU A 54 38.88 -31.17 -46.40
N THR A 55 39.65 -30.24 -46.95
CA THR A 55 39.47 -28.80 -46.69
C THR A 55 38.07 -28.28 -47.11
N PRO A 56 37.54 -28.60 -48.30
CA PRO A 56 36.18 -28.23 -48.68
C PRO A 56 35.12 -28.86 -47.76
N ILE A 57 35.32 -30.11 -47.34
CA ILE A 57 34.39 -30.83 -46.45
C ILE A 57 34.36 -30.17 -45.07
N ILE A 58 35.52 -29.88 -44.48
CA ILE A 58 35.64 -29.22 -43.18
C ILE A 58 35.06 -27.80 -43.24
N THR A 59 35.36 -27.06 -44.32
CA THR A 59 34.81 -25.72 -44.54
C THR A 59 33.29 -25.75 -44.61
N PHE A 60 32.70 -26.73 -45.31
CA PHE A 60 31.25 -26.92 -45.37
C PHE A 60 30.64 -27.15 -43.97
N PHE A 61 31.20 -28.09 -43.19
CA PHE A 61 30.71 -28.33 -41.83
C PHE A 61 30.88 -27.12 -40.91
N THR A 62 31.96 -26.34 -41.09
CA THR A 62 32.19 -25.10 -40.34
C THR A 62 31.10 -24.08 -40.62
N ILE A 63 30.73 -23.89 -41.89
CA ILE A 63 29.63 -22.98 -42.28
C ILE A 63 28.29 -23.45 -41.69
N VAL A 64 28.00 -24.76 -41.76
CA VAL A 64 26.78 -25.33 -41.18
C VAL A 64 26.74 -25.12 -39.66
N PHE A 65 27.85 -25.32 -38.96
CA PHE A 65 27.95 -25.11 -37.53
C PHE A 65 27.75 -23.63 -37.16
N LEU A 66 28.42 -22.73 -37.86
CA LEU A 66 28.26 -21.28 -37.68
C LEU A 66 26.82 -20.83 -37.90
N TYR A 67 26.14 -21.37 -38.92
CA TYR A 67 24.73 -21.09 -39.16
C TYR A 67 23.85 -21.46 -37.96
N PHE A 68 24.00 -22.68 -37.42
CA PHE A 68 23.24 -23.10 -36.24
C PHE A 68 23.60 -22.28 -34.99
N GLN A 69 24.87 -21.93 -34.82
CA GLN A 69 25.33 -21.12 -33.70
C GLN A 69 24.72 -19.72 -33.75
N ILE A 70 24.75 -19.05 -34.91
CA ILE A 70 24.14 -17.73 -35.08
C ILE A 70 22.63 -17.79 -34.84
N ARG A 71 21.95 -18.83 -35.34
CA ARG A 71 20.51 -18.99 -35.11
C ARG A 71 20.18 -19.16 -33.62
N SER A 72 20.90 -20.05 -32.93
CA SER A 72 20.70 -20.26 -31.48
C SER A 72 20.98 -18.99 -30.68
N SER A 73 22.04 -18.26 -31.03
CA SER A 73 22.40 -17.01 -30.37
C SER A 73 21.36 -15.90 -30.58
N ARG A 74 20.71 -15.85 -31.75
CA ARG A 74 19.60 -14.92 -32.00
C ARG A 74 18.38 -15.26 -31.15
N GLU A 75 17.99 -16.53 -31.12
CA GLU A 75 16.85 -16.99 -30.30
C GLU A 75 17.08 -16.68 -28.80
N GLU A 76 18.29 -16.90 -28.28
CA GLU A 76 18.65 -16.54 -26.90
C GLU A 76 18.65 -15.03 -26.66
N SER A 77 19.18 -14.23 -27.61
CA SER A 77 19.20 -12.77 -27.49
C SER A 77 17.80 -12.17 -27.50
N GLU A 78 16.89 -12.68 -28.33
CA GLU A 78 15.49 -12.22 -28.37
C GLU A 78 14.76 -12.52 -27.06
N LEU A 79 14.95 -13.72 -26.50
CA LEU A 79 14.41 -14.07 -25.19
C LEU A 79 14.96 -13.18 -24.08
N GLN A 80 16.27 -12.91 -24.09
CA GLN A 80 16.91 -12.04 -23.10
C GLN A 80 16.41 -10.60 -23.19
N ILE A 81 16.20 -10.07 -24.40
CA ILE A 81 15.59 -8.74 -24.58
C ILE A 81 14.18 -8.71 -24.00
N ALA A 82 13.36 -9.72 -24.29
CA ALA A 82 11.99 -9.80 -23.78
C ALA A 82 11.94 -9.89 -22.24
N GLU A 83 12.83 -10.67 -21.63
CA GLU A 83 12.94 -10.78 -20.17
C GLU A 83 13.44 -9.47 -19.54
N ASN A 84 14.44 -8.83 -20.14
CA ASN A 84 14.93 -7.52 -19.70
C ASN A 84 13.82 -6.46 -19.77
N SER A 85 13.10 -6.37 -20.88
CA SER A 85 11.97 -5.43 -21.02
C SER A 85 10.92 -5.63 -19.92
N ARG A 86 10.55 -6.89 -19.61
CA ARG A 86 9.62 -7.20 -18.51
C ARG A 86 10.18 -6.81 -17.14
N SER A 87 11.48 -7.01 -16.91
CA SER A 87 12.11 -6.61 -15.64
C SER A 87 12.12 -5.10 -15.45
N VAL A 88 12.40 -4.34 -16.51
CA VAL A 88 12.37 -2.87 -16.52
C VAL A 88 10.94 -2.38 -16.27
N GLU A 89 9.94 -2.97 -16.92
CA GLU A 89 8.53 -2.62 -16.71
C GLU A 89 8.09 -2.84 -15.26
N ARG A 90 8.49 -3.97 -14.64
CA ARG A 90 8.23 -4.22 -13.21
C ARG A 90 8.91 -3.20 -12.30
N GLN A 91 10.16 -2.82 -12.60
CA GLN A 91 10.87 -1.80 -11.84
C GLN A 91 10.20 -0.43 -11.97
N LEU A 92 9.74 -0.07 -13.17
CA LEU A 92 8.99 1.17 -13.38
C LEU A 92 7.68 1.19 -12.60
N CYS A 93 6.93 0.08 -12.60
CA CYS A 93 5.71 -0.05 -11.80
C CYS A 93 5.99 0.14 -10.31
N HIS A 94 7.00 -0.56 -9.77
CA HIS A 94 7.37 -0.41 -8.36
C HIS A 94 7.81 1.02 -8.02
N LEU A 95 8.57 1.67 -8.89
CA LEU A 95 9.00 3.07 -8.68
C LEU A 95 7.80 4.04 -8.70
N GLN A 96 6.80 3.79 -9.57
CA GLN A 96 5.57 4.57 -9.60
C GLN A 96 4.76 4.40 -8.31
N ASP A 97 4.63 3.16 -7.81
CA ASP A 97 3.93 2.88 -6.55
C ASP A 97 4.65 3.57 -5.37
N THR A 98 5.97 3.43 -5.26
CA THR A 98 6.76 4.09 -4.21
C THR A 98 6.59 5.61 -4.22
N ARG A 99 6.69 6.25 -5.39
CA ARG A 99 6.46 7.70 -5.50
C ARG A 99 5.04 8.10 -5.10
N THR A 100 4.05 7.30 -5.47
CA THR A 100 2.65 7.58 -5.13
C THR A 100 2.43 7.48 -3.62
N ILE A 101 3.03 6.47 -2.97
CA ILE A 101 3.01 6.31 -1.50
C ILE A 101 3.66 7.53 -0.83
N GLU A 102 4.85 7.94 -1.26
CA GLU A 102 5.56 9.10 -0.71
C GLU A 102 4.73 10.39 -0.84
N MET A 103 4.14 10.63 -2.01
CA MET A 103 3.29 11.80 -2.25
C MET A 103 2.06 11.82 -1.34
N ILE A 104 1.29 10.72 -1.28
CA ILE A 104 0.09 10.65 -0.45
C ILE A 104 0.45 10.78 1.04
N THR A 105 1.55 10.16 1.47
CA THR A 105 2.03 10.27 2.85
C THR A 105 2.41 11.70 3.21
N ALA A 106 3.07 12.42 2.30
CA ALA A 106 3.38 13.84 2.49
C ALA A 106 2.11 14.71 2.60
N GLU A 107 1.10 14.45 1.75
CA GLU A 107 -0.20 15.12 1.81
C GLU A 107 -0.93 14.86 3.13
N ILE A 108 -0.94 13.61 3.61
CA ILE A 108 -1.49 13.25 4.93
C ILE A 108 -0.79 14.04 6.04
N ASN A 109 0.54 14.03 6.07
CA ASN A 109 1.31 14.74 7.09
C ASN A 109 1.04 16.25 7.08
N TYR A 110 0.95 16.84 5.89
CA TYR A 110 0.58 18.25 5.72
C TYR A 110 -0.82 18.53 6.28
N LEU A 111 -1.83 17.75 5.87
CA LEU A 111 -3.22 17.92 6.33
C LEU A 111 -3.35 17.75 7.84
N VAL A 112 -2.68 16.73 8.40
CA VAL A 112 -2.63 16.50 9.86
C VAL A 112 -2.06 17.72 10.56
N SER A 113 -0.96 18.29 10.06
CA SER A 113 -0.32 19.47 10.67
C SER A 113 -1.22 20.69 10.61
N VAL A 114 -1.87 20.94 9.46
CA VAL A 114 -2.82 22.06 9.30
C VAL A 114 -4.02 21.88 10.22
N LEU A 115 -4.64 20.69 10.24
CA LEU A 115 -5.76 20.37 11.11
C LEU A 115 -5.39 20.54 12.58
N PHE A 116 -4.24 19.98 12.99
CA PHE A 116 -3.78 20.08 14.37
C PHE A 116 -3.57 21.53 14.80
N ASN A 117 -2.96 22.36 13.94
CA ASN A 117 -2.78 23.78 14.20
C ASN A 117 -4.12 24.52 14.28
N MET A 118 -5.05 24.28 13.34
CA MET A 118 -6.38 24.91 13.34
C MET A 118 -7.21 24.51 14.56
N ILE A 119 -7.10 23.26 14.98
CA ILE A 119 -7.84 22.74 16.13
C ILE A 119 -7.23 23.28 17.43
N SER A 120 -5.90 23.26 17.55
CA SER A 120 -5.18 23.63 18.78
C SER A 120 -4.98 25.12 18.95
N GLU A 121 -5.17 25.93 17.90
CA GLU A 121 -5.06 27.37 18.00
C GLU A 121 -6.18 27.94 18.88
N PRO A 122 -5.86 28.56 20.03
CA PRO A 122 -6.87 29.10 20.93
C PRO A 122 -7.68 30.16 20.21
N GLN A 123 -9.00 29.97 20.16
CA GLN A 123 -9.92 30.91 19.55
C GLN A 123 -10.48 31.85 20.61
N LYS A 124 -10.69 33.12 20.21
CA LYS A 124 -11.35 34.10 21.08
C LYS A 124 -12.66 33.51 21.61
N VAL A 125 -12.80 33.45 22.93
CA VAL A 125 -14.04 33.01 23.57
C VAL A 125 -15.17 33.94 23.12
N PRO A 126 -16.26 33.42 22.54
CA PRO A 126 -17.38 34.27 22.17
C PRO A 126 -18.07 34.91 23.36
N ASP A 127 -18.69 36.05 23.06
CA ASP A 127 -19.49 36.81 24.01
C ASP A 127 -20.68 35.99 24.51
N GLU A 128 -21.21 35.06 23.70
CA GLU A 128 -22.25 34.12 24.11
C GLU A 128 -21.73 33.18 25.20
N ASN A 129 -20.57 32.54 25.02
CA ASN A 129 -20.01 31.67 26.06
C ASN A 129 -19.59 32.43 27.30
N ILE A 130 -19.13 33.67 27.11
CA ILE A 130 -18.96 34.60 28.22
C ILE A 130 -20.29 34.69 28.97
N LYS A 131 -21.40 35.12 28.34
CA LYS A 131 -22.75 35.23 28.94
C LYS A 131 -23.20 33.96 29.67
N ILE A 132 -22.84 32.79 29.14
CA ILE A 132 -23.14 31.50 29.75
C ILE A 132 -22.35 31.29 31.06
N CYS A 133 -21.06 31.64 31.07
CA CYS A 133 -20.27 31.70 32.29
C CYS A 133 -20.79 32.79 33.25
N LEU A 134 -21.34 33.89 32.71
CA LEU A 134 -21.89 35.01 33.48
C LEU A 134 -23.13 34.60 34.29
N ASP A 135 -23.99 33.73 33.77
CA ASP A 135 -25.18 33.27 34.52
C ASP A 135 -24.84 32.57 35.85
N LYS A 136 -23.59 32.11 36.00
CA LYS A 136 -23.11 31.43 37.22
C LYS A 136 -22.28 32.33 38.14
N ILE A 137 -21.88 33.53 37.71
CA ILE A 137 -20.89 34.38 38.40
C ILE A 137 -21.38 35.82 38.45
N ASN A 138 -21.34 36.47 39.63
CA ASN A 138 -21.72 37.88 39.76
C ASN A 138 -20.53 38.81 39.46
N PHE A 139 -20.45 39.38 38.26
CA PHE A 139 -19.36 40.26 37.81
C PHE A 139 -19.90 41.54 37.15
N LYS A 140 -19.06 42.59 37.12
CA LYS A 140 -19.39 43.95 36.70
C LYS A 140 -19.15 44.19 35.21
N ARG A 141 -18.04 43.66 34.68
CA ARG A 141 -17.63 43.78 33.27
C ARG A 141 -16.62 42.69 32.90
N TRP A 142 -16.39 42.49 31.60
CA TRP A 142 -15.31 41.63 31.10
C TRP A 142 -14.50 42.35 30.03
N ASP A 143 -13.23 41.96 29.91
CA ASP A 143 -12.29 42.50 28.94
C ASP A 143 -11.49 41.35 28.30
N HIS A 144 -11.23 41.44 26.98
CA HIS A 144 -10.38 40.46 26.30
C HIS A 144 -8.91 40.87 26.41
N ASP A 145 -8.11 39.99 27.00
CA ASP A 145 -6.67 40.10 27.01
C ASP A 145 -6.10 39.31 25.82
N HIS A 146 -5.85 40.04 24.74
CA HIS A 146 -5.31 39.49 23.50
C HIS A 146 -3.84 39.04 23.64
N ALA A 147 -3.09 39.63 24.57
CA ALA A 147 -1.67 39.29 24.77
C ALA A 147 -1.54 37.90 25.42
N ASN A 148 -2.38 37.63 26.42
CA ASN A 148 -2.38 36.36 27.13
C ASN A 148 -3.46 35.36 26.64
N LYS A 149 -4.19 35.70 25.56
CA LYS A 149 -5.30 34.91 25.01
C LYS A 149 -6.28 34.45 26.09
N GLN A 150 -6.82 35.40 26.85
CA GLN A 150 -7.78 35.13 27.92
C GLN A 150 -8.88 36.20 27.97
N VAL A 151 -9.92 35.92 28.75
CA VAL A 151 -10.98 36.86 29.12
C VAL A 151 -10.83 37.14 30.61
N ILE A 152 -10.79 38.42 30.98
CA ILE A 152 -10.71 38.87 32.36
C ILE A 152 -12.11 39.30 32.80
N PHE A 153 -12.64 38.68 33.84
CA PHE A 153 -13.90 39.05 34.48
C PHE A 153 -13.62 39.88 35.72
N HIS A 154 -14.13 41.11 35.74
CA HIS A 154 -14.01 42.01 36.88
C HIS A 154 -15.24 41.89 37.78
N ARG A 155 -15.06 41.42 39.02
CA ARG A 155 -16.14 41.20 39.98
C ARG A 155 -16.51 42.49 40.73
N HIS A 156 -17.70 42.51 41.33
CA HIS A 156 -18.18 43.69 42.08
C HIS A 156 -17.41 43.95 43.39
N ASP A 157 -16.80 42.91 43.95
CA ASP A 157 -15.95 42.95 45.16
C ASP A 157 -14.52 43.46 44.86
N GLY A 158 -14.19 43.72 43.59
CA GLY A 158 -12.87 44.19 43.16
C GLY A 158 -11.90 43.08 42.77
N GLU A 159 -12.27 41.81 42.95
CA GLU A 159 -11.47 40.68 42.46
C GLU A 159 -11.62 40.50 40.95
N SER A 160 -10.65 39.83 40.33
CA SER A 160 -10.72 39.45 38.92
C SER A 160 -10.48 37.96 38.75
N SER A 161 -11.21 37.34 37.84
CA SER A 161 -11.01 35.93 37.43
C SER A 161 -10.74 35.88 35.94
N THR A 162 -10.03 34.85 35.49
CA THR A 162 -9.67 34.71 34.07
C THR A 162 -10.15 33.39 33.51
N ILE A 163 -10.53 33.40 32.22
CA ILE A 163 -10.79 32.20 31.43
C ILE A 163 -9.92 32.28 30.18
N GLU A 164 -9.08 31.27 29.98
CA GLU A 164 -8.26 31.17 28.79
C GLU A 164 -9.12 30.96 27.54
N TRP A 165 -8.62 31.42 26.40
CA TRP A 165 -9.21 31.10 25.10
C TRP A 165 -9.16 29.59 24.90
N ALA A 166 -10.28 29.05 24.43
CA ALA A 166 -10.42 27.62 24.25
C ALA A 166 -10.11 27.23 22.81
N ASP A 167 -9.63 26.01 22.65
CA ASP A 167 -9.51 25.37 21.34
C ASP A 167 -10.92 25.05 20.78
N VAL A 168 -10.98 24.81 19.47
CA VAL A 168 -12.26 24.63 18.74
C VAL A 168 -13.07 23.43 19.26
N VAL A 169 -12.39 22.41 19.76
CA VAL A 169 -12.99 21.16 20.26
C VAL A 169 -13.47 21.32 21.70
N ILE A 170 -12.67 21.93 22.57
CA ILE A 170 -13.05 22.29 23.95
C ILE A 170 -14.29 23.17 23.92
N TYR A 171 -14.36 24.10 22.96
CA TYR A 171 -15.52 24.94 22.77
C TYR A 171 -16.78 24.15 22.45
N LEU A 172 -16.75 23.31 21.39
CA LEU A 172 -17.89 22.47 21.03
C LEU A 172 -18.30 21.55 22.18
N LYS A 173 -17.32 20.95 22.87
CA LYS A 173 -17.55 20.14 24.06
C LYS A 173 -18.32 20.91 25.13
N SER A 174 -17.85 22.10 25.48
CA SER A 174 -18.49 22.95 26.49
C SER A 174 -19.92 23.32 26.10
N LEU A 175 -20.18 23.62 24.82
CA LEU A 175 -21.53 23.84 24.34
C LEU A 175 -22.42 22.61 24.56
N TYR A 176 -21.97 21.42 24.16
CA TYR A 176 -22.74 20.19 24.34
C TYR A 176 -22.89 19.72 25.79
N GLU A 177 -22.06 20.19 26.71
CA GLU A 177 -22.19 19.92 28.15
C GLU A 177 -23.21 20.84 28.83
N ASN A 178 -23.48 22.02 28.26
CA ASN A 178 -24.35 23.03 28.88
C ASN A 178 -25.69 23.26 28.14
N TYR A 179 -25.81 22.81 26.88
CA TYR A 179 -26.98 23.06 26.01
C TYR A 179 -27.51 21.78 25.37
N SER A 180 -28.81 21.80 25.03
CA SER A 180 -29.41 20.78 24.17
C SER A 180 -28.87 20.86 22.74
N GLU A 181 -29.00 19.77 21.97
CA GLU A 181 -28.49 19.71 20.59
C GLU A 181 -29.12 20.77 19.68
N GLU A 182 -30.41 21.06 19.87
CA GLU A 182 -31.15 22.07 19.13
C GLU A 182 -30.61 23.48 19.39
N GLU A 183 -30.32 23.81 20.64
CA GLU A 183 -29.72 25.08 21.05
C GLU A 183 -28.31 25.23 20.48
N VAL A 184 -27.48 24.18 20.55
CA VAL A 184 -26.13 24.20 19.97
C VAL A 184 -26.19 24.42 18.45
N ALA A 185 -27.12 23.79 17.75
CA ALA A 185 -27.29 24.00 16.32
C ALA A 185 -27.69 25.46 15.98
N ILE A 186 -28.55 26.09 16.79
CA ILE A 186 -28.93 27.50 16.63
C ILE A 186 -27.72 28.41 16.91
N ILE A 187 -26.99 28.15 18.00
CA ILE A 187 -25.78 28.90 18.38
C ILE A 187 -24.78 28.85 17.22
N LEU A 188 -24.45 27.65 16.73
CA LEU A 188 -23.47 27.45 15.66
C LEU A 188 -23.89 28.06 14.32
N LYS A 189 -25.19 28.09 13.97
CA LYS A 189 -25.69 28.72 12.73
C LYS A 189 -25.57 30.23 12.73
N ASN A 190 -25.76 30.87 13.88
CA ASN A 190 -25.66 32.33 14.02
C ASN A 190 -24.21 32.79 14.24
N TYR A 191 -23.27 31.85 14.24
CA TYR A 191 -21.92 32.08 14.72
C TYR A 191 -20.96 32.49 13.62
N LYS A 192 -20.12 33.50 13.91
CA LYS A 192 -19.06 33.97 13.01
C LYS A 192 -18.07 32.86 12.62
N TYR A 193 -17.93 31.82 13.44
CA TYR A 193 -16.98 30.72 13.23
C TYR A 193 -17.58 29.46 12.59
N ALA A 194 -18.81 29.51 12.09
CA ALA A 194 -19.38 28.42 11.27
C ALA A 194 -18.43 27.98 10.14
N HIS A 195 -17.72 28.96 9.54
CA HIS A 195 -16.71 28.73 8.52
C HIS A 195 -15.50 27.90 9.01
N VAL A 196 -15.09 28.04 10.28
CA VAL A 196 -13.97 27.28 10.85
C VAL A 196 -14.35 25.80 10.95
N TYR A 197 -15.53 25.49 11.50
CA TYR A 197 -16.03 24.12 11.60
C TYR A 197 -16.22 23.47 10.23
N SER A 198 -16.75 24.23 9.25
CA SER A 198 -16.88 23.76 7.87
C SER A 198 -15.51 23.50 7.23
N THR A 199 -14.52 24.35 7.50
CA THR A 199 -13.15 24.18 6.97
C THR A 199 -12.49 22.95 7.58
N ILE A 200 -12.58 22.77 8.90
CA ILE A 200 -12.04 21.58 9.59
C ILE A 200 -12.73 20.32 9.07
N SER A 201 -14.06 20.33 8.90
CA SER A 201 -14.80 19.20 8.33
C SER A 201 -14.32 18.85 6.92
N SER A 202 -14.17 19.86 6.05
CA SER A 202 -13.65 19.66 4.69
C SER A 202 -12.24 19.08 4.69
N LEU A 203 -11.35 19.61 5.54
CA LEU A 203 -9.97 19.12 5.66
C LEU A 203 -9.91 17.70 6.22
N LEU A 204 -10.80 17.34 7.16
CA LEU A 204 -10.95 15.97 7.65
C LEU A 204 -11.43 15.04 6.52
N GLY A 205 -12.40 15.46 5.71
CA GLY A 205 -12.83 14.68 4.55
C GLY A 205 -11.69 14.43 3.56
N HIS A 206 -10.86 15.45 3.29
CA HIS A 206 -9.65 15.26 2.48
C HIS A 206 -8.65 14.29 3.13
N LEU A 207 -8.39 14.43 4.43
CA LEU A 207 -7.51 13.53 5.15
C LEU A 207 -7.98 12.08 5.04
N VAL A 208 -9.27 11.83 5.23
CA VAL A 208 -9.89 10.49 5.09
C VAL A 208 -9.69 9.94 3.69
N LEU A 209 -9.93 10.75 2.66
CA LEU A 209 -9.71 10.36 1.27
C LEU A 209 -8.25 9.96 1.00
N HIS A 210 -7.28 10.73 1.48
CA HIS A 210 -5.86 10.39 1.32
C HIS A 210 -5.48 9.13 2.10
N CYS A 211 -5.97 8.98 3.34
CA CYS A 211 -5.79 7.77 4.13
C CYS A 211 -6.37 6.53 3.43
N TYR A 212 -7.56 6.65 2.84
CA TYR A 212 -8.18 5.58 2.07
C TYR A 212 -7.33 5.19 0.84
N ARG A 213 -6.84 6.18 0.09
CA ARG A 213 -5.94 5.93 -1.06
C ARG A 213 -4.64 5.27 -0.62
N LEU A 214 -4.04 5.69 0.49
CA LEU A 214 -2.81 5.10 1.02
C LEU A 214 -3.02 3.65 1.46
N ALA A 215 -4.11 3.38 2.19
CA ALA A 215 -4.52 2.04 2.63
C ALA A 215 -4.64 1.05 1.46
N HIS A 216 -5.03 1.54 0.27
CA HIS A 216 -5.19 0.71 -0.92
C HIS A 216 -3.85 0.35 -1.59
N ILE A 217 -2.87 1.25 -1.54
CA ILE A 217 -1.59 1.10 -2.24
C ILE A 217 -0.55 0.41 -1.35
N ASP A 218 -0.48 0.79 -0.07
CA ASP A 218 0.51 0.26 0.86
C ASP A 218 -0.13 -0.37 2.10
N LYS A 219 0.14 -1.68 2.23
CA LYS A 219 -0.34 -2.49 3.35
C LYS A 219 0.36 -2.16 4.66
N ASN A 220 1.54 -1.54 4.62
CA ASN A 220 2.31 -1.24 5.83
C ASN A 220 1.97 0.13 6.43
N SER A 221 1.17 0.94 5.73
CA SER A 221 0.81 2.29 6.15
C SER A 221 -0.36 2.36 7.15
N TYR A 222 -0.95 1.23 7.55
CA TYR A 222 -2.10 1.22 8.48
C TYR A 222 -1.81 1.85 9.83
N ASP A 223 -0.64 1.59 10.41
CA ASP A 223 -0.28 2.18 11.70
C ASP A 223 -0.17 3.70 11.62
N ILE A 224 0.34 4.21 10.49
CA ILE A 224 0.42 5.65 10.20
C ILE A 224 -1.00 6.23 10.09
N ILE A 225 -1.86 5.62 9.28
CA ILE A 225 -3.26 6.06 9.09
C ILE A 225 -4.02 6.07 10.41
N LYS A 226 -3.95 4.97 11.17
CA LYS A 226 -4.61 4.82 12.47
C LYS A 226 -4.13 5.89 13.45
N THR A 227 -2.82 6.09 13.54
CA THR A 227 -2.22 7.10 14.43
C THR A 227 -2.75 8.48 14.08
N HIS A 228 -2.69 8.89 12.81
CA HIS A 228 -3.14 10.22 12.38
C HIS A 228 -4.64 10.43 12.56
N LEU A 229 -5.48 9.47 12.18
CA LEU A 229 -6.93 9.61 12.34
C LEU A 229 -7.33 9.60 13.82
N SER A 230 -6.63 8.87 14.68
CA SER A 230 -6.96 8.79 16.12
C SER A 230 -6.87 10.15 16.82
N LEU A 231 -5.95 11.01 16.39
CA LEU A 231 -5.76 12.38 16.91
C LEU A 231 -7.01 13.24 16.80
N PHE A 232 -7.87 12.96 15.80
CA PHE A 232 -9.03 13.79 15.50
C PHE A 232 -10.36 13.16 15.95
N SER A 233 -10.34 12.02 16.64
CA SER A 233 -11.56 11.33 17.08
C SER A 233 -12.50 12.21 17.93
N PRO A 234 -12.01 13.00 18.90
CA PRO A 234 -12.86 13.92 19.65
C PRO A 234 -13.45 15.02 18.75
N THR A 235 -12.65 15.56 17.82
CA THR A 235 -13.08 16.59 16.87
C THR A 235 -14.21 16.08 15.98
N VAL A 236 -14.04 14.89 15.41
CA VAL A 236 -15.03 14.22 14.57
C VAL A 236 -16.33 13.99 15.33
N PHE A 237 -16.24 13.55 16.61
CA PHE A 237 -17.40 13.37 17.48
C PHE A 237 -18.26 14.64 17.56
N TYR A 238 -17.64 15.76 17.93
CA TYR A 238 -18.39 16.99 18.17
C TYR A 238 -18.84 17.66 16.88
N LEU A 239 -18.05 17.57 15.80
CA LEU A 239 -18.44 18.07 14.48
C LEU A 239 -19.62 17.27 13.90
N LYS A 240 -19.64 15.94 14.07
CA LYS A 240 -20.78 15.11 13.68
C LYS A 240 -22.03 15.50 14.45
N LYS A 241 -21.92 15.60 15.78
CA LYS A 241 -23.05 16.02 16.63
C LYS A 241 -23.59 17.40 16.21
N ALA A 242 -22.71 18.28 15.74
CA ALA A 242 -23.04 19.60 15.23
C ALA A 242 -23.54 19.62 13.77
N GLY A 243 -23.62 18.47 13.10
CA GLY A 243 -24.10 18.35 11.73
C GLY A 243 -23.12 18.84 10.66
N TYR A 244 -21.83 19.01 11.00
CA TYR A 244 -20.79 19.41 10.04
C TYR A 244 -20.14 18.23 9.33
N ILE A 245 -20.24 17.02 9.88
CA ILE A 245 -19.70 15.78 9.32
C ILE A 245 -20.86 14.81 9.07
N SER A 246 -20.92 14.20 7.88
CA SER A 246 -21.89 13.17 7.54
C SER A 246 -21.61 11.86 8.28
N GLU A 247 -22.63 11.00 8.37
CA GLU A 247 -22.44 9.66 8.95
C GLU A 247 -21.40 8.84 8.17
N ASP A 248 -21.37 8.99 6.85
CA ASP A 248 -20.43 8.30 5.97
C ASP A 248 -18.95 8.59 6.32
N ILE A 249 -18.60 9.86 6.54
CA ILE A 249 -17.22 10.25 6.86
C ILE A 249 -16.81 9.71 8.24
N GLU A 250 -17.71 9.75 9.23
CA GLU A 250 -17.41 9.17 10.54
C GLU A 250 -17.22 7.65 10.43
N GLU A 251 -18.06 6.97 9.66
CA GLU A 251 -17.95 5.54 9.39
C GLU A 251 -16.61 5.22 8.71
N GLU A 252 -16.23 5.95 7.67
CA GLU A 252 -14.94 5.78 6.99
C GLU A 252 -13.74 5.93 7.94
N ILE A 253 -13.75 6.97 8.80
CA ILE A 253 -12.71 7.17 9.81
C ILE A 253 -12.64 5.97 10.75
N CYS A 254 -13.79 5.52 11.24
CA CYS A 254 -13.89 4.38 12.15
C CYS A 254 -13.38 3.10 11.49
N ILE A 255 -13.77 2.85 10.24
CA ILE A 255 -13.28 1.73 9.45
C ILE A 255 -11.76 1.80 9.38
N LEU A 256 -11.19 2.89 8.84
CA LEU A 256 -9.75 3.07 8.66
C LEU A 256 -8.95 2.93 9.96
N GLN A 257 -9.46 3.45 11.08
CA GLN A 257 -8.82 3.31 12.40
C GLN A 257 -8.83 1.86 12.92
N SER A 258 -9.82 1.08 12.51
CA SER A 258 -10.03 -0.29 12.98
C SER A 258 -9.35 -1.35 12.11
N LEU A 259 -8.87 -0.99 10.93
CA LEU A 259 -8.24 -1.95 10.02
C LEU A 259 -6.91 -2.45 10.59
N SER A 260 -6.73 -3.77 10.57
CA SER A 260 -5.43 -4.43 10.74
C SER A 260 -4.82 -4.83 9.38
N ARG A 261 -5.57 -4.65 8.27
CA ARG A 261 -5.30 -5.29 6.97
C ARG A 261 -5.78 -4.49 5.74
N PRO A 262 -5.28 -4.83 4.54
CA PRO A 262 -5.53 -4.13 3.26
C PRO A 262 -7.00 -4.13 2.81
N ILE A 263 -7.53 -2.98 2.36
CA ILE A 263 -8.79 -2.92 1.59
C ILE A 263 -8.50 -3.31 0.13
N THR A 264 -9.22 -4.31 -0.40
CA THR A 264 -9.18 -4.65 -1.84
C THR A 264 -10.27 -3.91 -2.61
N ARG A 265 -10.04 -3.75 -3.93
CA ARG A 265 -10.66 -2.78 -4.87
C ARG A 265 -12.13 -3.05 -5.19
N THR A 266 -13.00 -3.07 -4.21
CA THR A 266 -14.43 -2.95 -4.42
C THR A 266 -14.93 -1.69 -3.74
N ASP A 267 -15.89 -1.00 -4.38
CA ASP A 267 -16.59 0.17 -3.81
C ASP A 267 -17.36 -0.14 -2.51
N TYR A 268 -17.21 -1.37 -2.02
CA TYR A 268 -17.55 -1.86 -0.69
C TYR A 268 -16.28 -2.44 -0.07
N VAL A 269 -15.92 -2.02 1.15
CA VAL A 269 -14.93 -2.74 1.96
C VAL A 269 -15.43 -4.17 2.14
N ASP A 270 -14.72 -5.16 1.59
CA ASP A 270 -15.07 -6.58 1.72
C ASP A 270 -14.76 -7.08 3.14
N PHE A 271 -15.56 -6.64 4.12
CA PHE A 271 -15.43 -7.06 5.51
C PHE A 271 -15.53 -8.58 5.65
N ASN A 272 -16.35 -9.23 4.82
CA ASN A 272 -16.49 -10.68 4.81
C ASN A 272 -15.16 -11.36 4.45
N GLY A 273 -14.50 -10.91 3.38
CA GLY A 273 -13.18 -11.38 2.97
C GLY A 273 -12.11 -11.11 4.01
N MET A 274 -12.09 -9.89 4.56
CA MET A 274 -11.09 -9.50 5.56
C MET A 274 -11.25 -10.28 6.86
N PHE A 275 -12.47 -10.37 7.41
CA PHE A 275 -12.73 -11.02 8.68
C PHE A 275 -12.58 -12.54 8.59
N SER A 276 -12.97 -13.16 7.48
CA SER A 276 -12.75 -14.60 7.27
C SER A 276 -11.26 -14.94 7.26
N SER A 277 -10.44 -14.14 6.57
CA SER A 277 -8.99 -14.28 6.58
C SER A 277 -8.39 -14.09 7.99
N GLU A 278 -8.83 -13.08 8.75
CA GLU A 278 -8.34 -12.86 10.11
C GLU A 278 -8.68 -14.02 11.05
N ILE A 279 -9.91 -14.54 11.00
CA ILE A 279 -10.32 -15.66 11.84
C ILE A 279 -9.55 -16.94 11.50
N ASN A 280 -9.36 -17.22 10.20
CA ASN A 280 -8.62 -18.41 9.76
C ASN A 280 -7.20 -18.43 10.32
N GLU A 281 -6.56 -17.26 10.41
CA GLU A 281 -5.22 -17.17 10.98
C GLU A 281 -5.18 -17.34 12.50
N LEU A 282 -6.25 -16.96 13.20
CA LEU A 282 -6.37 -17.21 14.64
C LEU A 282 -6.56 -18.71 14.95
N GLY A 283 -6.90 -19.55 13.96
CA GLY A 283 -7.07 -20.99 14.13
C GLY A 283 -8.22 -21.36 15.07
N TRP A 284 -9.25 -20.51 15.17
CA TRP A 284 -10.37 -20.69 16.11
C TRP A 284 -11.37 -21.78 15.73
N PHE A 285 -11.31 -22.25 14.48
CA PHE A 285 -12.23 -23.23 13.91
C PHE A 285 -11.44 -24.26 13.10
N ASP A 286 -11.90 -25.51 13.12
CA ASP A 286 -11.25 -26.63 12.41
C ASP A 286 -11.44 -26.56 10.88
N ALA A 287 -12.46 -25.84 10.43
CA ALA A 287 -12.76 -25.62 9.02
C ALA A 287 -12.41 -24.18 8.60
N GLU A 288 -11.93 -24.04 7.37
CA GLU A 288 -11.68 -22.74 6.76
C GLU A 288 -12.99 -21.93 6.68
N VAL A 289 -12.99 -20.78 7.35
CA VAL A 289 -14.07 -19.79 7.30
C VAL A 289 -14.02 -19.11 5.94
N LYS A 290 -15.11 -19.18 5.18
CA LYS A 290 -15.23 -18.48 3.90
C LYS A 290 -15.92 -17.12 4.08
N PRO A 291 -15.70 -16.16 3.17
CA PRO A 291 -16.38 -14.87 3.22
C PRO A 291 -17.91 -15.00 3.26
N CYS A 292 -18.49 -15.97 2.54
CA CYS A 292 -19.93 -16.22 2.52
C CYS A 292 -20.50 -16.77 3.83
N ASP A 293 -19.65 -17.28 4.73
CA ASP A 293 -20.08 -17.84 6.01
C ASP A 293 -20.25 -16.75 7.09
N ILE A 294 -19.73 -15.56 6.82
CA ILE A 294 -19.86 -14.39 7.68
C ILE A 294 -21.14 -13.65 7.32
N THR A 295 -22.02 -13.52 8.30
CA THR A 295 -23.32 -12.86 8.12
C THR A 295 -23.56 -11.83 9.22
N ASN A 296 -24.53 -10.95 8.99
CA ASN A 296 -25.00 -9.98 9.98
C ASN A 296 -23.89 -9.09 10.57
N ILE A 297 -22.94 -8.63 9.74
CA ILE A 297 -21.94 -7.66 10.20
C ILE A 297 -22.66 -6.39 10.65
N ARG A 298 -22.55 -6.10 11.94
CA ARG A 298 -23.05 -4.88 12.57
C ARG A 298 -21.87 -4.11 13.11
N ILE A 299 -21.76 -2.86 12.66
CA ILE A 299 -20.80 -1.91 13.18
C ILE A 299 -21.50 -1.14 14.28
N LYS A 300 -20.94 -1.16 15.48
CA LYS A 300 -21.37 -0.32 16.59
C LYS A 300 -20.22 0.55 17.03
N LEU A 301 -20.46 1.84 17.11
CA LEU A 301 -19.59 2.76 17.82
C LEU A 301 -19.96 2.68 19.29
N ASP A 302 -19.00 2.30 20.12
CA ASP A 302 -19.15 2.21 21.56
C ASP A 302 -18.12 3.13 22.24
N GLY A 303 -18.53 3.82 23.29
CA GLY A 303 -17.67 4.71 24.06
C GLY A 303 -17.85 6.21 23.79
N GLY A 304 -17.23 7.00 24.66
CA GLY A 304 -17.28 8.47 24.63
C GLY A 304 -16.26 9.11 23.68
N PRO A 305 -16.22 10.45 23.59
CA PRO A 305 -15.43 11.21 22.61
C PRO A 305 -13.93 10.88 22.60
N ASN A 306 -13.37 10.42 23.74
CA ASN A 306 -11.95 10.12 23.89
C ASN A 306 -11.62 8.62 23.79
N ASN A 307 -12.63 7.75 23.74
CA ASN A 307 -12.41 6.30 23.77
C ASN A 307 -13.50 5.58 22.97
N ARG A 308 -13.68 6.00 21.71
CA ARG A 308 -14.55 5.32 20.77
C ARG A 308 -13.87 4.07 20.25
N HIS A 309 -14.56 2.95 20.42
CA HIS A 309 -14.17 1.68 19.86
C HIS A 309 -15.16 1.30 18.78
N VAL A 310 -14.64 0.88 17.63
CA VAL A 310 -15.46 0.22 16.62
C VAL A 310 -15.61 -1.23 17.06
N ILE A 311 -16.86 -1.62 17.29
CA ILE A 311 -17.24 -2.98 17.60
C ILE A 311 -17.87 -3.58 16.35
N TYR A 312 -17.20 -4.55 15.76
CA TYR A 312 -17.80 -5.37 14.72
C TYR A 312 -18.44 -6.58 15.37
N THR A 313 -19.72 -6.78 15.17
CA THR A 313 -20.42 -8.02 15.55
C THR A 313 -20.78 -8.77 14.29
N MET A 314 -20.54 -10.07 14.24
CA MET A 314 -20.98 -10.91 13.13
C MET A 314 -21.37 -12.29 13.61
N ASP A 315 -22.18 -12.97 12.80
CA ASP A 315 -22.58 -14.34 13.05
C ASP A 315 -21.82 -15.28 12.11
N TYR A 316 -21.15 -16.27 12.69
CA TYR A 316 -20.54 -17.39 11.97
C TYR A 316 -21.11 -18.70 12.54
N MET A 317 -21.86 -19.45 11.72
CA MET A 317 -22.45 -20.74 12.11
C MET A 317 -23.20 -20.71 13.46
N ARG A 318 -23.97 -19.64 13.70
CA ARG A 318 -24.70 -19.35 14.96
C ARG A 318 -23.85 -18.98 16.18
N ASN A 319 -22.53 -18.83 16.02
CA ASN A 319 -21.68 -18.21 17.03
C ASN A 319 -21.54 -16.71 16.74
N LYS A 320 -21.79 -15.90 17.75
CA LYS A 320 -21.65 -14.45 17.67
C LYS A 320 -20.22 -14.06 17.98
N LEU A 321 -19.50 -13.53 17.00
CA LEU A 321 -18.13 -13.06 17.16
C LEU A 321 -18.11 -11.54 17.26
N THR A 322 -17.28 -11.02 18.15
CA THR A 322 -17.16 -9.57 18.38
C THR A 322 -15.71 -9.12 18.22
N ARG A 323 -15.42 -8.23 17.27
CA ARG A 323 -14.11 -7.61 17.11
C ARG A 323 -14.10 -6.25 17.80
N ARG A 324 -13.14 -6.02 18.70
CA ARG A 324 -12.91 -4.73 19.37
C ARG A 324 -11.42 -4.40 19.34
N ASN A 325 -11.05 -3.21 18.89
CA ASN A 325 -9.65 -2.74 18.81
C ASN A 325 -8.71 -3.72 18.10
N SER A 326 -9.15 -4.22 16.94
CA SER A 326 -8.41 -5.21 16.14
C SER A 326 -8.25 -6.59 16.77
N ASN A 327 -8.83 -6.83 17.95
CA ASN A 327 -8.84 -8.14 18.60
C ASN A 327 -10.23 -8.77 18.50
N TRP A 328 -10.27 -10.04 18.13
CA TRP A 328 -11.50 -10.82 18.15
C TRP A 328 -11.77 -11.35 19.57
N ILE A 329 -13.05 -11.35 19.95
CA ILE A 329 -13.60 -11.90 21.18
C ILE A 329 -14.71 -12.87 20.76
N LYS A 330 -14.62 -14.11 21.25
CA LYS A 330 -15.56 -15.20 20.94
C LYS A 330 -16.71 -15.25 21.95
#